data_AF-A0A099XLU7-F1
#
_entry.id   AF-A0A099XLU7-F1
#
_cell.length_a   1.000
_cell.length_b   1.000
_cell.length_c   1.000
_cell.angle_alpha   90.00
_cell.angle_beta   90.00
_cell.angle_gamma   90.00
#
_symmetry.space_group_name_H-M   'P 1'
#
loop_
_entity.id
_entity.type
_entity.pdbx_description
1 polymer ?
#
loop_
_entity_poly.entity_id
_entity_poly.type
_entity_poly.pdbx_seq_one_letter_code
_entity_poly.pdbx_strand_id
1 'polypeptide(L)'
;MARRENPEINAGSMADIAFLLLIFFLVTTTMNVDSGVSKKLSEKPPADYVPPVIKEKNIFEVNINRNNELLVEGERMEIKNLKEAAIAFIDNGGGEGKVENGVATGPCNYCKGERSESSSDHPNKAIISVQSDRLTEYGTYLTVQDQLLRAYSELRNRLSLEKYQTPFSELEEAYKKDKENESLKKKVEGIKTSYPQIISDAEPTN
;
A
#
# COMPACT_ATOMS: atom_id res chain seq x y z
N MET A 1 -9.05 70.30 -43.25
CA MET A 1 -7.87 69.55 -42.76
C MET A 1 -8.16 68.06 -42.86
N ALA A 2 -7.21 67.32 -43.40
CA ALA A 2 -7.35 65.92 -43.81
C ALA A 2 -7.76 65.00 -42.65
N ARG A 3 -8.74 64.12 -42.88
CA ARG A 3 -9.00 62.96 -42.02
C ARG A 3 -7.84 61.99 -42.23
N ARG A 4 -7.00 61.79 -41.21
CA ARG A 4 -6.12 60.61 -41.15
C ARG A 4 -7.03 59.41 -40.88
N GLU A 5 -7.11 58.48 -41.84
CA GLU A 5 -7.69 57.18 -41.57
C GLU A 5 -6.83 56.49 -40.50
N ASN A 6 -7.49 55.94 -39.48
CA ASN A 6 -6.81 55.20 -38.43
C ASN A 6 -6.14 53.97 -39.06
N PRO A 7 -4.86 53.68 -38.77
CA PRO A 7 -4.19 52.51 -39.33
C PRO A 7 -4.93 51.24 -38.89
N GLU A 8 -5.39 50.46 -39.87
CA GLU A 8 -6.00 49.16 -39.63
C GLU A 8 -4.97 48.20 -39.03
N ILE A 9 -5.32 47.60 -37.89
CA ILE A 9 -4.47 46.61 -37.23
C ILE A 9 -4.54 45.33 -38.07
N ASN A 10 -3.37 44.82 -38.46
CA ASN A 10 -3.28 43.62 -39.29
C ASN A 10 -3.65 42.36 -38.48
N ALA A 11 -4.96 42.10 -38.41
CA ALA A 11 -5.54 41.01 -37.64
C ALA A 11 -5.12 39.63 -38.15
N GLY A 12 -4.76 39.50 -39.44
CA GLY A 12 -4.27 38.25 -40.02
C GLY A 12 -2.95 37.80 -39.40
N SER A 13 -1.96 38.71 -39.34
CA SER A 13 -0.67 38.43 -38.68
C SER A 13 -0.79 38.19 -37.18
N MET A 14 -1.73 38.85 -36.51
CA MET A 14 -1.97 38.64 -35.08
C MET A 14 -2.63 37.29 -34.81
N ALA A 15 -3.58 36.88 -35.65
CA ALA A 15 -4.26 35.59 -35.55
C ALA A 15 -3.30 34.41 -35.80
N ASP A 16 -2.38 34.55 -36.76
CA ASP A 16 -1.44 33.48 -37.11
C ASP A 16 -0.44 33.21 -35.98
N ILE A 17 0.11 34.28 -35.38
CA ILE A 17 1.00 34.16 -34.20
C ILE A 17 0.25 33.56 -33.00
N ALA A 18 -0.99 34.00 -32.75
CA ALA A 18 -1.79 33.44 -31.66
C ALA A 18 -2.10 31.94 -31.88
N PHE A 19 -2.38 31.54 -33.11
CA PHE A 19 -2.67 30.15 -33.47
C PHE A 19 -1.42 29.24 -33.32
N LEU A 20 -0.26 29.70 -33.78
CA LEU A 20 1.00 28.98 -33.62
C LEU A 20 1.39 28.82 -32.14
N LEU A 21 1.18 29.86 -31.32
CA LEU A 21 1.40 29.76 -29.88
C LEU A 21 0.44 28.78 -29.21
N LEU A 22 -0.83 28.72 -29.65
CA LEU A 22 -1.81 27.78 -29.11
C LEU A 22 -1.44 26.33 -29.46
N ILE A 23 -1.02 26.05 -30.70
CA ILE A 23 -0.52 24.73 -31.10
C ILE A 23 0.77 24.40 -30.33
N PHE A 24 1.69 25.35 -30.21
CA PHE A 24 2.93 25.16 -29.45
C PHE A 24 2.62 24.79 -27.99
N PHE A 25 1.74 25.53 -27.32
CA PHE A 25 1.29 25.20 -25.97
C PHE A 25 0.60 23.83 -25.96
N LEU A 26 -0.31 23.52 -26.87
CA LEU A 26 -1.02 22.24 -26.90
C LEU A 26 -0.09 21.03 -27.11
N VAL A 27 0.94 21.17 -27.95
CA VAL A 27 1.91 20.10 -28.28
C VAL A 27 2.97 19.95 -27.19
N THR A 28 3.38 21.05 -26.56
CA THR A 28 4.39 21.02 -25.48
C THR A 28 3.77 20.77 -24.10
N THR A 29 2.46 20.99 -23.93
CA THR A 29 1.74 20.55 -22.74
C THR A 29 1.55 19.04 -22.81
N THR A 30 2.51 18.30 -22.27
CA THR A 30 2.24 16.92 -21.87
C THR A 30 1.28 16.96 -20.68
N MET A 31 0.04 16.51 -20.85
CA MET A 31 -0.78 16.11 -19.70
C MET A 31 -0.12 14.86 -19.11
N ASN A 32 0.89 15.04 -18.26
CA ASN A 32 1.36 13.96 -17.41
C ASN A 32 0.22 13.63 -16.47
N VAL A 33 -0.34 12.45 -16.62
CA VAL A 33 -1.16 11.86 -15.55
C VAL A 33 -0.18 11.55 -14.43
N ASP A 34 -0.29 12.29 -13.33
CA ASP A 34 0.46 12.01 -12.11
C ASP A 34 -0.07 10.68 -11.53
N SER A 35 0.39 9.56 -12.08
CA SER A 35 0.13 8.23 -11.54
C SER A 35 1.15 7.97 -10.44
N GLY A 36 0.69 8.01 -9.19
CA GLY A 36 1.50 7.71 -8.01
C GLY A 36 0.83 6.68 -7.10
N VAL A 37 1.65 5.95 -6.35
CA VAL A 37 1.15 5.07 -5.28
C VAL A 37 1.04 5.87 -4.00
N SER A 38 -0.18 6.05 -3.49
CA SER A 38 -0.40 6.65 -2.17
C SER A 38 0.04 5.67 -1.08
N LYS A 39 1.29 5.81 -0.59
CA LYS A 39 1.82 5.04 0.54
C LYS A 39 2.12 5.96 1.72
N LYS A 40 1.62 5.60 2.90
CA LYS A 40 2.04 6.23 4.15
C LYS A 40 3.31 5.56 4.62
N LEU A 41 4.40 6.31 4.69
CA LEU A 41 5.65 5.82 5.26
C LEU A 41 5.54 5.73 6.78
N SER A 42 6.26 4.77 7.35
CA SER A 42 6.45 4.68 8.79
C SER A 42 7.21 5.90 9.30
N GLU A 43 6.92 6.34 10.52
CA GLU A 43 7.63 7.44 11.15
C GLU A 43 9.08 7.05 11.41
N LYS A 44 10.01 7.99 11.16
CA LYS A 44 11.43 7.75 11.43
C LYS A 44 11.60 7.53 12.93
N PRO A 45 12.19 6.39 13.36
CA PRO A 45 12.44 6.16 14.77
C PRO A 45 13.38 7.24 15.34
N PRO A 46 13.24 7.59 16.63
CA PRO A 46 14.14 8.52 17.30
C PRO A 46 15.60 8.00 17.28
N ALA A 47 16.56 8.91 17.37
CA ALA A 47 17.99 8.57 17.22
C ALA A 47 18.50 7.50 18.22
N ASP A 48 17.89 7.43 19.41
CA ASP A 48 18.22 6.47 20.47
C ASP A 48 17.33 5.21 20.45
N TYR A 49 16.64 4.93 19.33
CA TYR A 49 15.78 3.76 19.21
C TYR A 49 16.61 2.48 19.05
N VAL A 50 16.56 1.60 20.05
CA VAL A 50 17.05 0.23 19.92
C VAL A 50 15.99 -0.58 19.17
N PRO A 51 16.29 -1.11 17.96
CA PRO A 51 15.35 -1.94 17.23
C PRO A 51 14.95 -3.14 18.10
N PRO A 52 13.65 -3.45 18.24
CA PRO A 52 13.22 -4.62 18.94
C PRO A 52 13.77 -5.85 18.23
N VAL A 53 14.24 -6.84 18.98
CA VAL A 53 14.64 -8.13 18.43
C VAL A 53 13.38 -8.83 17.93
N ILE A 54 13.19 -8.80 16.62
CA ILE A 54 12.09 -9.50 15.94
C ILE A 54 12.59 -10.90 15.61
N LYS A 55 11.77 -11.92 15.88
CA LYS A 55 12.08 -13.30 15.49
C LYS A 55 11.98 -13.41 13.96
N GLU A 56 12.94 -14.06 13.33
CA GLU A 56 12.99 -14.25 11.86
C GLU A 56 11.68 -14.86 11.32
N LYS A 57 11.09 -15.84 12.01
CA LYS A 57 9.79 -16.44 11.65
C LYS A 57 8.59 -15.49 11.57
N ASN A 58 8.72 -14.27 12.10
CA ASN A 58 7.69 -13.22 12.01
C ASN A 58 7.94 -12.25 10.85
N ILE A 59 8.99 -12.47 10.06
CA ILE A 59 9.30 -11.73 8.85
C ILE A 59 8.93 -12.62 7.67
N PHE A 60 8.13 -12.08 6.75
CA PHE A 60 7.83 -12.68 5.46
C PHE A 60 8.66 -11.97 4.40
N GLU A 61 9.69 -12.63 3.90
CA GLU A 61 10.64 -12.05 2.95
C GLU A 61 10.15 -12.26 1.52
N VAL A 62 9.95 -11.14 0.80
CA VAL A 62 9.53 -11.10 -0.59
C VAL A 62 10.60 -10.38 -1.39
N ASN A 63 11.47 -11.14 -2.05
CA ASN A 63 12.56 -10.63 -2.85
C ASN A 63 12.18 -10.65 -4.34
N ILE A 64 12.37 -9.52 -5.02
CA ILE A 64 12.14 -9.39 -6.47
C ILE A 64 13.49 -9.23 -7.15
N ASN A 65 13.79 -10.10 -8.10
CA ASN A 65 15.04 -10.02 -8.84
C ASN A 65 14.92 -9.16 -10.12
N ARG A 66 16.06 -8.86 -10.74
CA ARG A 66 16.15 -8.16 -12.04
C ARG A 66 15.39 -8.80 -13.21
N ASN A 67 15.05 -10.09 -13.11
CA ASN A 67 14.27 -10.80 -14.12
C ASN A 67 12.76 -10.75 -13.84
N ASN A 68 12.32 -9.92 -12.88
CA ASN A 68 10.94 -9.84 -12.41
C ASN A 68 10.41 -11.14 -11.78
N GLU A 69 11.30 -12.03 -11.32
CA GLU A 69 10.94 -13.24 -10.61
C GLU A 69 10.89 -12.98 -9.10
N LEU A 70 9.95 -13.64 -8.43
CA LEU A 70 9.76 -13.57 -6.99
C LEU A 70 10.47 -14.73 -6.29
N LEU A 71 11.19 -14.40 -5.24
CA LEU A 71 11.74 -15.34 -4.28
C LEU A 71 11.12 -15.01 -2.91
N VAL A 72 10.26 -15.91 -2.43
CA VAL A 72 9.48 -15.74 -1.20
C VAL A 72 9.94 -16.81 -0.21
N GLU A 73 10.36 -16.42 1.00
CA GLU A 73 10.91 -17.36 2.00
C GLU A 73 12.06 -18.25 1.46
N GLY A 74 12.84 -17.74 0.52
CA GLY A 74 13.92 -18.49 -0.14
C GLY A 74 13.48 -19.43 -1.27
N GLU A 75 12.18 -19.54 -1.56
CA GLU A 75 11.64 -20.37 -2.65
C GLU A 75 11.08 -19.52 -3.79
N ARG A 76 11.21 -20.02 -5.03
CA ARG A 76 10.64 -19.33 -6.21
C ARG A 76 9.12 -19.45 -6.17
N MET A 77 8.43 -18.32 -6.24
CA MET A 77 6.97 -18.25 -6.19
C MET A 77 6.41 -17.45 -7.36
N GLU A 78 5.22 -17.81 -7.84
CA GLU A 78 4.50 -16.98 -8.82
C GLU A 78 3.73 -15.84 -8.13
N ILE A 79 3.62 -14.70 -8.79
CA ILE A 79 2.87 -13.52 -8.31
C ILE A 79 1.44 -13.89 -7.87
N LYS A 80 0.79 -14.82 -8.57
CA LYS A 80 -0.59 -15.26 -8.28
C LYS A 80 -0.72 -15.92 -6.90
N ASN A 81 0.29 -16.67 -6.49
CA ASN A 81 0.29 -17.42 -5.23
C ASN A 81 0.73 -16.56 -4.04
N LEU A 82 1.38 -15.42 -4.30
CA LEU A 82 1.87 -14.50 -3.26
C LEU A 82 0.75 -14.06 -2.32
N LYS A 83 -0.45 -13.80 -2.85
CA LYS A 83 -1.60 -13.39 -2.05
C LYS A 83 -1.98 -14.48 -1.03
N GLU A 84 -2.11 -15.72 -1.49
CA GLU A 84 -2.51 -16.85 -0.64
C GLU A 84 -1.44 -17.16 0.41
N ALA A 85 -0.16 -17.12 0.01
CA ALA A 85 0.96 -17.28 0.92
C ALA A 85 1.00 -16.18 1.99
N ALA A 86 0.79 -14.91 1.61
CA ALA A 86 0.71 -13.81 2.56
C ALA A 86 -0.48 -13.95 3.52
N ILE A 87 -1.65 -14.39 3.04
CA ILE A 87 -2.82 -14.66 3.89
C ILE A 87 -2.49 -15.76 4.91
N ALA A 88 -1.91 -16.88 4.46
CA ALA A 88 -1.53 -17.99 5.32
C ALA A 88 -0.50 -17.58 6.37
N PHE A 89 0.48 -16.75 5.98
CA PHE A 89 1.47 -16.21 6.89
C PHE A 89 0.86 -15.28 7.94
N ILE A 90 0.08 -14.27 7.53
CA ILE A 90 -0.51 -13.29 8.46
C ILE A 90 -1.52 -13.96 9.40
N ASP A 91 -2.31 -14.91 8.90
CA ASP A 91 -3.38 -15.57 9.64
C ASP A 91 -2.96 -16.83 10.40
N ASN A 92 -1.65 -17.15 10.44
CA ASN A 92 -1.14 -18.36 11.10
C ASN A 92 -1.51 -18.42 12.59
N GLY A 93 -1.19 -17.36 13.36
CA GLY A 93 -1.58 -17.23 14.76
C GLY A 93 -0.99 -18.31 15.69
N GLY A 94 0.23 -18.79 15.40
CA GLY A 94 0.89 -19.87 16.14
C GLY A 94 1.49 -19.48 17.50
N GLY A 95 1.36 -18.23 17.93
CA GLY A 95 1.94 -17.73 19.17
C GLY A 95 1.17 -16.56 19.78
N GLU A 96 1.85 -15.80 20.63
CA GLU A 96 1.27 -14.63 21.31
C GLU A 96 1.50 -13.33 20.54
N GLY A 97 0.56 -12.39 20.65
CA GLY A 97 0.66 -11.05 20.09
C GLY A 97 1.75 -10.17 20.71
N LYS A 98 1.82 -8.90 20.28
CA LYS A 98 2.78 -7.92 20.81
C LYS A 98 2.54 -7.70 22.31
N VAL A 99 3.60 -7.30 23.01
CA VAL A 99 3.49 -6.86 24.40
C VAL A 99 3.21 -5.37 24.36
N GLU A 100 1.99 -4.97 24.67
CA GLU A 100 1.61 -3.57 24.82
C GLU A 100 1.48 -3.27 26.32
N ASN A 101 2.23 -2.29 26.82
CA ASN A 101 2.21 -1.87 28.23
C ASN A 101 2.47 -3.01 29.25
N GLY A 102 3.32 -3.97 28.91
CA GLY A 102 3.67 -5.09 29.78
C GLY A 102 2.66 -6.24 29.78
N VAL A 103 1.59 -6.16 28.98
CA VAL A 103 0.61 -7.25 28.81
C VAL A 103 0.71 -7.79 27.38
N ALA A 104 0.93 -9.10 27.26
CA ALA A 104 0.85 -9.77 25.97
C ALA A 104 -0.60 -9.72 25.48
N THR A 105 -0.83 -9.36 24.20
CA THR A 105 -2.18 -9.39 23.58
C THR A 105 -2.84 -10.78 23.66
N GLY A 106 -2.07 -11.83 23.97
CA GLY A 106 -2.53 -13.20 24.06
C GLY A 106 -2.54 -13.91 22.69
N PRO A 107 -3.11 -15.12 22.64
CA PRO A 107 -3.23 -15.89 21.39
C PRO A 107 -4.26 -15.27 20.44
N CYS A 108 -4.07 -15.50 19.14
CA CYS A 108 -5.00 -15.01 18.14
C CYS A 108 -6.30 -15.84 18.10
N ASN A 109 -7.39 -15.25 18.59
CA ASN A 109 -8.72 -15.90 18.63
C ASN A 109 -9.50 -15.83 17.31
N TYR A 110 -9.10 -14.95 16.39
CA TYR A 110 -9.77 -14.74 15.10
C TYR A 110 -8.96 -15.30 13.90
N CYS A 111 -7.76 -15.81 14.17
CA CYS A 111 -6.90 -16.44 13.19
C CYS A 111 -7.40 -17.86 12.87
N LYS A 112 -7.43 -18.19 11.58
CA LYS A 112 -7.87 -19.49 11.04
C LYS A 112 -6.75 -20.29 10.37
N GLY A 113 -5.52 -19.82 10.44
CA GLY A 113 -4.36 -20.55 9.92
C GLY A 113 -4.00 -21.79 10.73
N GLU A 114 -2.96 -22.48 10.25
CA GLU A 114 -2.52 -23.78 10.75
C GLU A 114 -1.89 -23.75 12.15
N ARG A 115 -1.63 -22.55 12.70
CA ARG A 115 -0.94 -22.34 13.98
C ARG A 115 0.40 -23.06 14.04
N SER A 116 1.12 -23.09 12.92
CA SER A 116 2.44 -23.69 12.85
C SER A 116 3.44 -22.88 13.68
N GLU A 117 4.31 -23.56 14.43
CA GLU A 117 5.38 -22.95 15.22
C GLU A 117 6.46 -22.28 14.35
N SER A 118 6.60 -22.75 13.10
CA SER A 118 7.57 -22.28 12.11
C SER A 118 7.15 -21.00 11.38
N SER A 119 5.87 -20.60 11.50
CA SER A 119 5.30 -19.43 10.83
C SER A 119 4.94 -18.34 11.84
N SER A 120 4.30 -17.26 11.39
CA SER A 120 4.10 -16.05 12.18
C SER A 120 3.32 -16.30 13.48
N ASP A 121 3.75 -15.67 14.57
CA ASP A 121 3.15 -15.85 15.89
C ASP A 121 1.75 -15.20 15.95
N HIS A 122 1.59 -14.00 15.36
CA HIS A 122 0.35 -13.23 15.42
C HIS A 122 0.35 -12.13 14.33
N PRO A 123 -0.81 -11.73 13.75
CA PRO A 123 -0.91 -10.64 12.77
C PRO A 123 -0.18 -9.35 13.16
N ASN A 124 -0.31 -8.92 14.42
CA ASN A 124 0.39 -7.74 14.96
C ASN A 124 1.93 -7.84 14.97
N LYS A 125 2.51 -9.05 14.93
CA LYS A 125 3.96 -9.28 14.85
C LYS A 125 4.44 -9.61 13.45
N ALA A 126 3.54 -10.06 12.57
CA ALA A 126 3.84 -10.39 11.18
C ALA A 126 4.29 -9.13 10.41
N ILE A 127 5.51 -9.16 9.88
CA ILE A 127 6.11 -8.09 9.07
C ILE A 127 6.35 -8.65 7.68
N ILE A 128 5.88 -7.97 6.65
CA ILE A 128 6.21 -8.32 5.27
C ILE A 128 7.36 -7.43 4.82
N SER A 129 8.51 -8.01 4.54
CA SER A 129 9.69 -7.31 4.02
C SER A 129 9.73 -7.48 2.51
N VAL A 130 9.53 -6.40 1.77
CA VAL A 130 9.65 -6.40 0.31
C VAL A 130 11.01 -5.83 -0.07
N GLN A 131 11.85 -6.64 -0.68
CA GLN A 131 13.12 -6.23 -1.25
C GLN A 131 13.06 -6.34 -2.77
N SER A 132 13.68 -5.40 -3.46
CA SER A 132 13.74 -5.42 -4.92
C SER A 132 15.15 -5.10 -5.41
N ASP A 133 15.56 -5.77 -6.48
CA ASP A 133 16.76 -5.41 -7.22
C ASP A 133 16.57 -4.06 -7.91
N ARG A 134 17.63 -3.26 -8.04
CA ARG A 134 17.60 -1.94 -8.71
C ARG A 134 17.11 -2.00 -10.16
N LEU A 135 17.27 -3.13 -10.84
CA LEU A 135 16.86 -3.37 -12.21
C LEU A 135 15.44 -3.95 -12.32
N THR A 136 14.75 -4.16 -11.20
CA THR A 136 13.36 -4.63 -11.20
C THR A 136 12.46 -3.63 -11.90
N GLU A 137 11.55 -4.14 -12.73
CA GLU A 137 10.57 -3.28 -13.38
C GLU A 137 9.59 -2.72 -12.35
N TYR A 138 9.32 -1.41 -12.44
CA TYR A 138 8.39 -0.74 -11.53
C TYR A 138 7.00 -1.39 -11.54
N GLY A 139 6.50 -1.81 -12.71
CA GLY A 139 5.22 -2.51 -12.84
C GLY A 139 5.15 -3.83 -12.05
N THR A 140 6.25 -4.57 -11.99
CA THR A 140 6.34 -5.81 -11.19
C THR A 140 6.26 -5.49 -9.71
N TYR A 141 7.03 -4.50 -9.24
CA TYR A 141 6.95 -4.03 -7.84
C TYR A 141 5.53 -3.60 -7.46
N LEU A 142 4.85 -2.85 -8.34
CA LEU A 142 3.45 -2.44 -8.11
C LEU A 142 2.51 -3.63 -8.00
N THR A 143 2.68 -4.62 -8.88
CA THR A 143 1.84 -5.82 -8.88
C THR A 143 2.01 -6.61 -7.59
N VAL A 144 3.26 -6.75 -7.11
CA VAL A 144 3.57 -7.38 -5.83
C VAL A 144 2.90 -6.63 -4.68
N GLN A 145 3.06 -5.31 -4.62
CA GLN A 145 2.41 -4.48 -3.60
C GLN A 145 0.88 -4.62 -3.64
N ASP A 146 0.25 -4.64 -4.82
CA ASP A 146 -1.19 -4.84 -4.96
C ASP A 146 -1.64 -6.21 -4.42
N GLN A 147 -0.90 -7.29 -4.71
CA GLN A 147 -1.23 -8.62 -4.15
C GLN A 147 -1.16 -8.65 -2.62
N LEU A 148 -0.15 -7.99 -2.03
CA LEU A 148 -0.02 -7.88 -0.57
C LEU A 148 -1.16 -7.05 0.03
N LEU A 149 -1.55 -5.94 -0.62
CA LEU A 149 -2.68 -5.12 -0.19
C LEU A 149 -4.02 -5.87 -0.28
N ARG A 150 -4.19 -6.70 -1.32
CA ARG A 150 -5.35 -7.57 -1.46
C ARG A 150 -5.42 -8.62 -0.36
N ALA A 151 -4.29 -9.22 0.03
CA ALA A 151 -4.23 -10.16 1.14
C ALA A 151 -4.75 -9.52 2.45
N TYR A 152 -4.29 -8.32 2.79
CA TYR A 152 -4.80 -7.59 3.96
C TYR A 152 -6.28 -7.23 3.83
N SER A 153 -6.72 -6.79 2.65
CA SER A 153 -8.12 -6.45 2.39
C SER A 153 -9.04 -7.66 2.59
N GLU A 154 -8.61 -8.84 2.12
CA GLU A 154 -9.35 -10.09 2.26
C GLU A 154 -9.48 -10.53 3.72
N LEU A 155 -8.38 -10.47 4.48
CA LEU A 155 -8.35 -10.75 5.92
C LEU A 155 -9.26 -9.81 6.72
N ARG A 156 -9.17 -8.50 6.44
CA ARG A 156 -10.03 -7.49 7.08
C ARG A 156 -11.50 -7.67 6.72
N ASN A 157 -11.80 -7.98 5.46
CA ASN A 157 -13.16 -8.22 5.01
C ASN A 157 -13.77 -9.45 5.69
N ARG A 158 -13.01 -10.55 5.78
CA ARG A 158 -13.44 -11.76 6.50
C ARG A 158 -13.78 -11.46 7.96
N LEU A 159 -12.89 -10.77 8.67
CA LEU A 159 -13.14 -10.39 10.07
C LEU A 159 -14.35 -9.46 10.22
N SER A 160 -14.53 -8.54 9.28
CA SER A 160 -15.67 -7.62 9.24
C SER A 160 -17.00 -8.36 9.08
N LEU A 161 -17.07 -9.30 8.15
CA LEU A 161 -18.26 -10.11 7.89
C LEU A 161 -18.63 -10.97 9.11
N GLU A 162 -17.63 -11.56 9.78
CA GLU A 162 -17.85 -12.37 10.98
C GLU A 162 -18.36 -11.55 12.16
N LYS A 163 -17.81 -10.35 12.39
CA LYS A 163 -18.17 -9.52 13.55
C LYS A 163 -19.40 -8.64 13.33
N TYR A 164 -19.57 -8.11 12.12
CA TYR A 164 -20.52 -7.04 11.83
C TYR A 164 -21.45 -7.34 10.64
N GLN A 165 -21.33 -8.51 10.01
CA GLN A 165 -22.15 -8.94 8.86
C GLN A 165 -22.14 -7.94 7.69
N THR A 166 -21.12 -7.07 7.63
CA THR A 166 -20.98 -6.00 6.64
C THR A 166 -19.59 -6.08 6.02
N PRO A 167 -19.46 -5.95 4.70
CA PRO A 167 -18.16 -5.89 4.04
C PRO A 167 -17.31 -4.74 4.58
N PHE A 168 -16.01 -4.96 4.70
CA PHE A 168 -15.10 -3.92 5.22
C PHE A 168 -15.08 -2.67 4.33
N SER A 169 -15.20 -2.85 3.01
CA SER A 169 -15.27 -1.76 2.04
C SER A 169 -16.46 -0.84 2.30
N GLU A 170 -17.63 -1.40 2.60
CA GLU A 170 -18.85 -0.63 2.91
C GLU A 170 -18.71 0.11 4.24
N LEU A 171 -18.11 -0.51 5.26
CA LEU A 171 -17.84 0.14 6.54
C LEU A 171 -16.87 1.32 6.38
N GLU A 172 -15.83 1.17 5.54
CA GLU A 172 -14.88 2.25 5.29
C GLU A 172 -15.53 3.39 4.50
N GLU A 173 -16.39 3.09 3.53
CA GLU A 173 -17.17 4.10 2.81
C GLU A 173 -18.17 4.84 3.71
N ALA A 174 -18.87 4.12 4.58
CA ALA A 174 -19.78 4.70 5.56
C ALA A 174 -19.03 5.65 6.51
N TYR A 175 -17.85 5.24 7.00
CA TYR A 175 -17.01 6.09 7.84
C TYR A 175 -16.44 7.30 7.09
N LYS A 176 -16.08 7.16 5.80
CA LYS A 176 -15.62 8.30 4.98
C LYS A 176 -16.72 9.36 4.79
N LYS A 177 -18.00 8.93 4.69
CA LYS A 177 -19.17 9.81 4.57
C LYS A 177 -19.51 10.49 5.90
N ASP A 178 -19.37 9.78 7.02
CA ASP A 178 -19.70 10.26 8.36
C ASP A 178 -18.52 10.05 9.34
N LYS A 179 -17.56 10.98 9.32
CA LYS A 179 -16.31 10.92 10.10
C LYS A 179 -16.52 11.16 11.61
N GLU A 180 -17.63 11.79 11.99
CA GLU A 180 -17.96 12.13 13.38
C GLU A 180 -18.59 10.94 14.13
N ASN A 181 -18.98 9.89 13.41
CA ASN A 181 -19.59 8.72 14.02
C ASN A 181 -18.58 7.85 14.76
N GLU A 182 -18.50 8.03 16.08
CA GLU A 182 -17.60 7.26 16.94
C GLU A 182 -17.80 5.74 16.84
N SER A 183 -19.03 5.28 16.54
CA SER A 183 -19.31 3.84 16.45
C SER A 183 -18.66 3.23 15.21
N LEU A 184 -18.74 3.89 14.06
CA LEU A 184 -18.12 3.45 12.81
C LEU A 184 -16.60 3.53 12.92
N LYS A 185 -16.09 4.60 13.54
CA LYS A 185 -14.66 4.75 13.82
C LYS A 185 -14.11 3.57 14.64
N LYS A 186 -14.75 3.23 15.76
CA LYS A 186 -14.34 2.10 16.61
C LYS A 186 -14.36 0.76 15.86
N LYS A 187 -15.35 0.53 14.98
CA LYS A 187 -15.42 -0.71 14.16
C LYS A 187 -14.26 -0.78 13.16
N VAL A 188 -14.03 0.29 12.40
CA VAL A 188 -12.97 0.36 11.38
C VAL A 188 -11.59 0.28 12.03
N GLU A 189 -11.35 1.03 13.11
CA GLU A 189 -10.10 0.99 13.86
C GLU A 189 -9.88 -0.40 14.50
N GLY A 190 -10.90 -1.01 15.09
CA GLY A 190 -10.78 -2.35 15.66
C GLY A 190 -10.34 -3.42 14.64
N ILE A 191 -10.86 -3.36 13.41
CA ILE A 191 -10.43 -4.25 12.32
C ILE A 191 -9.00 -3.92 11.87
N LYS A 192 -8.67 -2.63 11.70
CA LYS A 192 -7.32 -2.18 11.30
C LYS A 192 -6.26 -2.53 12.35
N THR A 193 -6.61 -2.52 13.64
CA THR A 193 -5.74 -2.90 14.75
C THR A 193 -5.60 -4.42 14.87
N SER A 194 -6.63 -5.19 14.47
CA SER A 194 -6.54 -6.66 14.45
C SER A 194 -5.63 -7.16 13.31
N TYR A 195 -5.73 -6.55 12.13
CA TYR A 195 -4.83 -6.83 11.01
C TYR A 195 -4.08 -5.54 10.61
N PRO A 196 -3.04 -5.15 11.37
CA PRO A 196 -2.21 -4.01 11.04
C PRO A 196 -1.42 -4.31 9.78
N GLN A 197 -1.41 -3.34 8.86
CA GLN A 197 -0.65 -3.47 7.62
C GLN A 197 0.79 -3.06 7.90
N ILE A 198 1.67 -4.05 8.06
CA ILE A 198 3.08 -3.84 8.37
C ILE A 198 3.90 -4.35 7.19
N ILE A 199 4.01 -3.50 6.16
CA ILE A 199 4.83 -3.75 4.98
C ILE A 199 6.03 -2.83 5.06
N SER A 200 7.22 -3.41 5.18
CA SER A 200 8.49 -2.71 5.16
C SER A 200 9.13 -2.87 3.78
N ASP A 201 9.52 -1.76 3.16
CA ASP A 201 10.37 -1.84 1.97
C ASP A 201 11.81 -1.84 2.45
N ALA A 202 12.51 -2.93 2.17
CA ALA A 202 13.94 -3.04 2.43
C ALA A 202 14.72 -2.26 1.36
N GLU A 203 15.95 -1.85 1.71
CA GLU A 203 16.83 -1.20 0.74
C GLU A 203 17.09 -2.13 -0.46
N PRO A 204 17.07 -1.58 -1.69
CA PRO A 204 17.23 -2.39 -2.88
C PRO A 204 18.63 -3.01 -2.96
N THR A 205 18.69 -4.26 -3.39
CA THR A 205 19.94 -4.99 -3.63
C THR A 205 20.59 -4.53 -4.92
N ASN A 206 21.93 -4.54 -4.93
CA ASN A 206 22.74 -4.19 -6.11
C ASN A 206 22.75 -5.29 -7.17
#